data_AF-A0A7J7VC13-F1
#
_entry.id   AF-A0A7J7VC13-F1
#
_cell.length_a   1.000
_cell.length_b   1.000
_cell.length_c   1.000
_cell.angle_alpha   90.00
_cell.angle_beta   90.00
_cell.angle_gamma   90.00
#
_symmetry.space_group_name_H-M   'P 1'
#
loop_
_entity.id
_entity.type
_entity.pdbx_description
1 polymer ?
#
loop_
_entity_poly.entity_id
_entity_poly.type
_entity_poly.pdbx_seq_one_letter_code
_entity_poly.pdbx_strand_id
1 'polypeptide(L)'
;MLPPPPPRQPPPPARTARSGVRLQRAFLRGPLGVLRALQLLAGAAFWVTIATSRYQGPVHFALFVSVLFWLLTLGLYFLTLLGKHPLVPVLGSRWLVVNVAHDLLAAALYGAATAIMIDQTQRHSYCNLKNYQMPCAYRAFLAAAVCGGLCLGLYLLSALYGCCRRYQGEQEVA
;
A
#
# COMPACT_ATOMS: atom_id res chain seq x y z
N MET A 1 66.01 -27.04 24.05
CA MET A 1 64.66 -26.98 24.66
C MET A 1 63.79 -26.13 23.75
N LEU A 2 62.78 -26.73 23.10
CA LEU A 2 61.82 -26.00 22.27
C LEU A 2 60.76 -25.35 23.19
N PRO A 3 60.35 -24.09 22.95
CA PRO A 3 59.30 -23.46 23.73
C PRO A 3 57.94 -24.15 23.49
N PRO A 4 57.05 -24.20 24.50
CA PRO A 4 55.74 -24.83 24.37
C PRO A 4 54.84 -24.07 23.39
N PRO A 5 53.95 -24.77 22.67
CA PRO A 5 53.04 -24.14 21.72
C PRO A 5 52.03 -23.24 22.46
N PRO A 6 51.57 -22.16 21.81
CA PRO A 6 50.62 -21.22 22.41
C PRO A 6 49.27 -21.90 22.71
N PRO A 7 48.58 -21.48 23.79
CA PRO A 7 47.29 -22.04 24.16
C PRO A 7 46.25 -21.79 23.06
N ARG A 8 45.51 -22.84 22.69
CA ARG A 8 44.41 -22.76 21.73
C ARG A 8 43.34 -21.81 22.26
N GLN A 9 43.11 -20.71 21.55
CA GLN A 9 41.99 -19.82 21.84
C GLN A 9 40.67 -20.59 21.60
N PRO A 10 39.68 -20.47 22.50
CA PRO A 10 38.36 -21.04 22.26
C PRO A 10 37.76 -20.40 21.00
N PRO A 11 36.99 -21.16 20.19
CA PRO A 11 36.33 -20.61 19.01
C PRO A 11 35.48 -19.41 19.43
N PRO A 12 35.43 -18.33 18.62
CA PRO A 12 34.61 -17.17 18.93
C PRO A 12 33.17 -17.64 19.17
N PRO A 13 32.48 -17.13 20.21
CA PRO A 13 31.11 -17.50 20.44
C PRO A 13 30.32 -17.20 19.17
N ALA A 14 29.76 -18.26 18.57
CA ALA A 14 28.91 -18.13 17.41
C ALA A 14 27.85 -17.10 17.77
N ARG A 15 27.93 -15.92 17.14
CA ARG A 15 26.96 -14.85 17.27
C ARG A 15 25.65 -15.52 16.87
N THR A 16 24.86 -15.91 17.87
CA THR A 16 23.50 -16.33 17.67
C THR A 16 22.82 -15.06 17.20
N ALA A 17 22.80 -14.88 15.88
CA ALA A 17 21.97 -13.92 15.23
C ALA A 17 20.57 -14.32 15.65
N ARG A 18 20.08 -13.71 16.73
CA ARG A 18 18.67 -13.72 17.05
C ARG A 18 18.03 -13.14 15.80
N SER A 19 17.52 -14.02 14.94
CA SER A 19 16.56 -13.72 13.88
C SER A 19 15.22 -13.35 14.51
N GLY A 20 15.26 -12.56 15.59
CA GLY A 20 14.11 -11.89 16.12
C GLY A 20 13.68 -10.91 15.06
N VAL A 21 12.43 -11.03 14.64
CA VAL A 21 11.74 -10.08 13.78
C VAL A 21 11.98 -8.68 14.35
N ARG A 22 12.98 -7.97 13.82
CA ARG A 22 13.32 -6.63 14.28
C ARG A 22 12.43 -5.71 13.49
N LEU A 23 11.27 -5.41 14.06
CA LEU A 23 10.30 -4.48 13.48
C LEU A 23 11.04 -3.19 13.10
N GLN A 24 11.13 -2.87 11.81
CA GLN A 24 11.79 -1.64 11.36
C GLN A 24 10.90 -0.44 11.72
N ARG A 25 10.95 -0.02 13.00
CA ARG A 25 10.26 1.21 13.47
C ARG A 25 10.75 2.46 12.73
N ALA A 26 11.98 2.43 12.22
CA ALA A 26 12.51 3.46 11.34
C ALA A 26 11.68 3.58 10.05
N PHE A 27 11.24 2.46 9.48
CA PHE A 27 10.40 2.44 8.28
C PHE A 27 8.99 2.97 8.56
N LEU A 28 8.40 2.65 9.72
CA LEU A 28 7.12 3.20 10.18
C LEU A 28 7.14 4.74 10.28
N ARG A 29 8.26 5.32 10.69
CA ARG A 29 8.46 6.78 10.75
C ARG A 29 8.93 7.38 9.42
N GLY A 30 9.35 6.55 8.48
CA GLY A 30 9.80 7.01 7.17
C GLY A 30 8.64 7.56 6.34
N PRO A 31 8.89 8.53 5.45
CA PRO A 31 7.85 9.14 4.61
C PRO A 31 7.11 8.10 3.75
N LEU A 32 7.83 7.10 3.24
CA LEU A 32 7.24 5.98 2.49
C LEU A 32 6.33 5.08 3.34
N GLY A 33 6.72 4.79 4.58
CA GLY A 33 5.92 3.97 5.49
C GLY A 33 4.63 4.67 5.91
N VAL A 34 4.70 5.99 6.17
CA VAL A 34 3.52 6.82 6.44
C VAL A 34 2.60 6.87 5.21
N LEU A 35 3.16 7.07 4.01
CA LEU A 35 2.38 7.12 2.78
C LEU A 35 1.64 5.79 2.51
N ARG A 36 2.32 4.65 2.72
CA ARG A 36 1.72 3.31 2.64
C ARG A 36 0.61 3.12 3.67
N ALA A 37 0.80 3.59 4.90
CA ALA A 37 -0.24 3.54 5.93
C ALA A 37 -1.46 4.38 5.54
N LEU A 38 -1.26 5.58 4.99
CA LEU A 38 -2.34 6.43 4.48
C LEU A 38 -3.09 5.75 3.33
N GLN A 39 -2.39 5.10 2.40
CA GLN A 39 -3.01 4.31 1.32
C GLN A 39 -3.88 3.18 1.86
N LEU A 40 -3.42 2.48 2.92
CA LEU A 40 -4.20 1.42 3.57
C LEU A 40 -5.45 1.97 4.27
N LEU A 41 -5.34 3.11 4.96
CA LEU A 41 -6.49 3.75 5.60
C LEU A 41 -7.52 4.25 4.59
N ALA A 42 -7.05 4.93 3.53
CA ALA A 42 -7.92 5.44 2.47
C ALA A 42 -8.58 4.29 1.69
N GLY A 43 -7.82 3.24 1.36
CA GLY A 43 -8.35 2.05 0.70
C GLY A 43 -9.38 1.33 1.57
N ALA A 44 -9.12 1.21 2.88
CA ALA A 44 -10.08 0.64 3.83
C ALA A 44 -11.39 1.44 3.87
N ALA A 45 -11.29 2.77 3.98
CA ALA A 45 -12.46 3.63 3.95
C ALA A 45 -13.24 3.49 2.63
N PHE A 46 -12.55 3.41 1.49
CA PHE A 46 -13.18 3.27 0.18
C PHE A 46 -13.97 1.96 0.04
N TRP A 47 -13.36 0.80 0.31
CA TRP A 47 -14.08 -0.47 0.15
C TRP A 47 -15.16 -0.70 1.21
N VAL A 48 -15.00 -0.20 2.44
CA VAL A 48 -16.06 -0.22 3.47
C VAL A 48 -17.25 0.64 3.05
N THR A 49 -16.99 1.83 2.50
CA THR A 49 -18.05 2.71 1.98
C THR A 49 -18.81 2.05 0.83
N ILE A 50 -18.08 1.37 -0.05
CA ILE A 50 -18.70 0.60 -1.13
C ILE A 50 -19.49 -0.60 -0.60
N ALA A 51 -18.94 -1.35 0.37
CA ALA A 51 -19.58 -2.52 0.95
C ALA A 51 -20.89 -2.20 1.69
N THR A 52 -21.01 -0.98 2.22
CA THR A 52 -22.24 -0.49 2.87
C THR A 52 -23.27 0.04 1.86
N SER A 53 -22.87 0.33 0.62
CA SER A 53 -23.80 0.62 -0.47
C SER A 53 -24.37 -0.68 -1.03
N ARG A 54 -25.70 -0.77 -1.17
CA ARG A 54 -26.39 -1.95 -1.74
C ARG A 54 -25.78 -2.28 -3.12
N TYR A 55 -24.93 -3.30 -3.16
CA TYR A 55 -24.12 -3.76 -4.30
C TYR A 55 -24.89 -3.84 -5.62
N GLN A 56 -24.79 -2.80 -6.47
CA GLN A 56 -25.38 -2.82 -7.81
C GLN A 56 -24.35 -2.46 -8.89
N GLY A 57 -24.21 -3.35 -9.88
CA GLY A 57 -23.51 -3.07 -11.14
C GLY A 57 -21.99 -2.79 -11.01
N PRO A 58 -21.47 -1.71 -11.65
CA PRO A 58 -20.03 -1.48 -11.84
C PRO A 58 -19.26 -1.18 -10.54
N VAL A 59 -19.97 -1.10 -9.41
CA VAL A 59 -19.44 -1.08 -8.05
C VAL A 59 -18.59 -2.32 -7.73
N HIS A 60 -18.86 -3.48 -8.34
CA HIS A 60 -18.06 -4.70 -8.16
C HIS A 60 -16.63 -4.53 -8.65
N PHE A 61 -16.44 -3.84 -9.77
CA PHE A 61 -15.11 -3.54 -10.30
C PHE A 61 -14.34 -2.64 -9.32
N ALA A 62 -14.98 -1.57 -8.82
CA ALA A 62 -14.36 -0.66 -7.85
C ALA A 62 -13.98 -1.38 -6.55
N LEU A 63 -14.85 -2.25 -6.04
CA LEU A 63 -14.59 -3.06 -4.84
C LEU A 63 -13.43 -4.04 -5.07
N PHE A 64 -13.44 -4.76 -6.20
CA PHE A 64 -12.39 -5.72 -6.56
C PHE A 64 -11.04 -5.03 -6.64
N VAL A 65 -10.95 -3.92 -7.39
CA VAL A 65 -9.73 -3.11 -7.51
C VAL A 65 -9.28 -2.68 -6.12
N SER A 66 -10.20 -2.14 -5.30
CA SER A 66 -9.82 -1.64 -3.99
C SER A 66 -9.25 -2.71 -3.07
N VAL A 67 -9.96 -3.83 -2.91
CA VAL A 67 -9.55 -4.91 -2.01
C VAL A 67 -8.27 -5.57 -2.50
N LEU A 68 -8.13 -5.80 -3.81
CA LEU A 68 -6.92 -6.39 -4.39
C LEU A 68 -5.68 -5.53 -4.11
N PHE A 69 -5.74 -4.25 -4.45
CA PHE A 69 -4.60 -3.34 -4.23
C PHE A 69 -4.37 -3.06 -2.75
N TRP A 70 -5.42 -3.05 -1.92
CA TRP A 70 -5.27 -2.91 -0.48
C TRP A 70 -4.52 -4.10 0.14
N LEU A 71 -4.91 -5.33 -0.21
CA LEU A 71 -4.22 -6.54 0.25
C LEU A 71 -2.77 -6.61 -0.26
N LEU A 72 -2.54 -6.24 -1.52
CA LEU A 72 -1.20 -6.22 -2.09
C LEU A 72 -0.31 -5.15 -1.41
N THR A 73 -0.84 -3.94 -1.18
CA THR A 73 -0.17 -2.90 -0.40
C THR A 73 0.12 -3.38 1.03
N LEU A 74 -0.82 -4.08 1.67
CA LEU A 74 -0.64 -4.63 3.02
C LEU A 74 0.48 -5.69 3.05
N GLY A 75 0.51 -6.59 2.06
CA GLY A 75 1.56 -7.59 1.92
C GLY A 75 2.93 -6.96 1.70
N LEU A 76 3.05 -6.01 0.77
CA LEU A 76 4.30 -5.27 0.51
C LEU A 76 4.76 -4.49 1.76
N TYR A 77 3.82 -3.87 2.46
CA TYR A 77 4.09 -3.16 3.71
C TYR A 77 4.63 -4.10 4.78
N PHE A 78 4.00 -5.25 4.98
CA PHE A 78 4.42 -6.23 5.98
C PHE A 78 5.78 -6.86 5.65
N LEU A 79 6.04 -7.18 4.38
CA LEU A 79 7.34 -7.66 3.91
C LEU A 79 8.45 -6.64 4.17
N THR A 80 8.16 -5.36 3.95
CA THR A 80 9.10 -4.27 4.25
C THR A 80 9.31 -4.12 5.76
N LEU A 81 8.24 -4.15 6.55
CA LEU A 81 8.26 -4.03 8.00
C LEU A 81 9.06 -5.14 8.70
N LEU A 82 8.97 -6.36 8.17
CA LEU A 82 9.70 -7.54 8.65
C LEU A 82 11.16 -7.58 8.19
N GLY A 83 11.60 -6.66 7.33
CA GLY A 83 12.92 -6.73 6.68
C GLY A 83 13.09 -7.97 5.80
N LYS A 84 11.98 -8.62 5.39
CA LYS A 84 11.99 -9.87 4.59
C LYS A 84 11.87 -9.62 3.08
N HIS A 85 12.02 -8.37 2.64
CA HIS A 85 12.13 -8.02 1.23
C HIS A 85 13.23 -8.77 0.46
N PRO A 86 14.39 -9.18 1.04
CA PRO A 86 15.40 -9.93 0.29
C PRO A 86 15.16 -11.45 0.27
N LEU A 87 14.18 -11.98 1.04
CA LEU A 87 13.84 -13.41 1.03
C LEU A 87 13.04 -13.81 -0.22
N VAL A 88 12.57 -12.85 -1.01
CA VAL A 88 11.92 -13.12 -2.29
C VAL A 88 12.97 -12.93 -3.39
N PRO A 89 13.65 -14.00 -3.84
CA PRO A 89 14.85 -13.91 -4.67
C PRO A 89 14.65 -13.16 -5.99
N VAL A 90 13.40 -13.08 -6.49
CA VAL A 90 13.06 -12.34 -7.71
C VAL A 90 12.68 -10.87 -7.43
N LEU A 91 12.07 -10.58 -6.26
CA LEU A 91 11.57 -9.24 -5.94
C LEU A 91 12.61 -8.39 -5.18
N GLY A 92 13.56 -9.01 -4.47
CA GLY A 92 14.51 -8.31 -3.61
C GLY A 92 15.44 -7.33 -4.34
N SER A 93 15.90 -7.68 -5.56
CA SER A 93 16.79 -6.85 -6.39
C SER A 93 16.06 -5.74 -7.17
N ARG A 94 14.73 -5.78 -7.22
CA ARG A 94 13.89 -4.84 -7.98
C ARG A 94 12.77 -4.31 -7.09
N TRP A 95 12.98 -4.26 -5.79
CA TRP A 95 11.95 -3.94 -4.81
C TRP A 95 11.35 -2.55 -5.04
N LEU A 96 12.19 -1.58 -5.40
CA LEU A 96 11.75 -0.23 -5.76
C LEU A 96 10.88 -0.24 -7.02
N VAL A 97 11.28 -1.01 -8.04
CA VAL A 97 10.55 -1.13 -9.32
C VAL A 97 9.18 -1.78 -9.10
N VAL A 98 9.10 -2.82 -8.29
CA VAL A 98 7.85 -3.50 -7.95
C VAL A 98 6.90 -2.56 -7.23
N ASN A 99 7.40 -1.78 -6.26
CA ASN A 99 6.60 -0.78 -5.56
C ASN A 99 6.08 0.32 -6.50
N VAL A 100 6.93 0.85 -7.39
CA VAL A 100 6.52 1.88 -8.36
C VAL A 100 5.52 1.33 -9.38
N ALA A 101 5.75 0.12 -9.89
CA ALA A 101 4.83 -0.54 -10.82
C ALA A 101 3.47 -0.80 -10.17
N HIS A 102 3.48 -1.28 -8.92
CA HIS A 102 2.28 -1.43 -8.10
C HIS A 102 1.54 -0.10 -7.93
N ASP A 103 2.26 0.97 -7.58
CA ASP A 103 1.66 2.30 -7.36
C ASP A 103 1.07 2.90 -8.63
N LEU A 104 1.74 2.75 -9.77
CA LEU A 104 1.23 3.21 -11.07
C LEU A 104 -0.02 2.42 -11.49
N LEU A 105 0.01 1.09 -11.34
CA LEU A 105 -1.13 0.25 -11.69
C LEU A 105 -2.32 0.52 -10.75
N ALA A 106 -2.05 0.68 -9.45
CA ALA A 106 -3.04 1.07 -8.46
C ALA A 106 -3.64 2.43 -8.80
N ALA A 107 -2.81 3.43 -9.11
CA ALA A 107 -3.28 4.76 -9.52
C ALA A 107 -4.19 4.69 -10.75
N ALA A 108 -3.77 4.00 -11.81
CA ALA A 108 -4.58 3.87 -13.02
C ALA A 108 -5.96 3.25 -12.74
N LEU A 109 -6.00 2.14 -11.98
CA LEU A 109 -7.24 1.42 -11.71
C LEU A 109 -8.12 2.11 -10.65
N TYR A 110 -7.53 2.76 -9.63
CA TYR A 110 -8.29 3.62 -8.72
C TYR A 110 -8.84 4.85 -9.44
N GLY A 111 -8.13 5.39 -10.43
CA GLY A 111 -8.64 6.46 -11.30
C GLY A 111 -9.87 6.02 -12.08
N ALA A 112 -9.81 4.85 -12.73
CA ALA A 112 -10.96 4.27 -13.43
C ALA A 112 -12.12 3.98 -12.47
N ALA A 113 -11.86 3.38 -11.30
CA ALA A 113 -12.88 3.12 -10.28
C ALA A 113 -13.53 4.42 -9.77
N THR A 114 -12.74 5.47 -9.55
CA THR A 114 -13.23 6.79 -9.12
C THR A 114 -14.10 7.42 -10.20
N ALA A 115 -13.69 7.36 -11.47
CA ALA A 115 -14.48 7.87 -12.59
C ALA A 115 -15.84 7.17 -12.68
N ILE A 116 -15.87 5.85 -12.50
CA ILE A 116 -17.13 5.07 -12.43
C ILE A 116 -17.98 5.53 -11.24
N MET A 117 -17.40 5.71 -10.05
CA MET A 117 -18.16 6.19 -8.88
C MET A 117 -18.71 7.61 -9.09
N ILE A 118 -17.99 8.49 -9.78
CA ILE A 118 -18.46 9.83 -10.14
C ILE A 118 -19.64 9.74 -11.12
N ASP A 119 -19.53 8.94 -12.19
CA ASP A 119 -20.65 8.71 -13.12
C ASP A 119 -21.89 8.17 -12.39
N GLN A 120 -21.72 7.19 -11.49
CA GLN A 120 -22.81 6.68 -10.66
C GLN A 120 -23.41 7.74 -9.74
N THR A 121 -22.58 8.62 -9.16
CA THR A 121 -23.02 9.74 -8.32
C THR A 121 -23.85 10.74 -9.12
N GLN A 122 -23.44 11.06 -10.35
CA GLN A 122 -24.16 11.96 -11.24
C GLN A 122 -25.51 11.36 -11.67
N ARG A 123 -25.53 10.07 -12.03
CA ARG A 123 -26.78 9.37 -12.39
C ARG A 123 -27.78 9.31 -11.24
N HIS A 124 -27.33 9.29 -9.99
CA HIS A 124 -28.17 9.28 -8.78
C HIS A 124 -28.39 10.66 -8.16
N SER A 125 -28.03 11.74 -8.86
CA SER A 125 -28.18 13.13 -8.38
C SER A 125 -29.64 13.52 -8.10
N TYR A 126 -30.61 12.83 -8.69
CA TYR A 126 -32.05 13.01 -8.41
C TYR A 126 -32.41 12.76 -6.94
N CYS A 127 -31.61 11.99 -6.19
CA CYS A 127 -31.80 11.80 -4.76
C CYS A 127 -31.42 13.01 -3.89
N ASN A 128 -30.77 14.04 -4.45
CA ASN A 128 -30.40 15.26 -3.73
C ASN A 128 -31.54 16.31 -3.69
N LEU A 129 -32.74 15.94 -4.18
CA LEU A 129 -33.94 16.77 -4.07
C LEU A 129 -34.37 16.86 -2.59
N LYS A 130 -34.60 18.10 -2.12
CA LYS A 130 -34.88 18.47 -0.71
C LYS A 130 -36.03 17.70 -0.04
N ASN A 131 -36.88 17.05 -0.83
CA ASN A 131 -38.08 16.32 -0.38
C ASN A 131 -37.97 14.78 -0.51
N TYR A 132 -36.80 14.22 -0.83
CA TYR A 132 -36.64 12.77 -0.97
C TYR A 132 -36.17 12.12 0.35
N GLN A 133 -37.06 11.42 1.05
CA GLN A 133 -36.79 10.82 2.37
C GLN A 133 -36.32 9.36 2.33
N MET A 134 -36.21 8.74 1.15
CA MET A 134 -35.78 7.34 1.06
C MET A 134 -34.24 7.21 1.13
N PRO A 135 -33.71 6.16 1.79
CA PRO A 135 -32.27 5.94 1.89
C PRO A 135 -31.68 5.71 0.50
N CYS A 136 -31.01 6.72 -0.03
CA CYS A 136 -30.41 6.66 -1.36
C CYS A 136 -28.88 6.49 -1.28
N ALA A 137 -28.34 5.71 -2.21
CA ALA A 137 -26.91 5.40 -2.30
C ALA A 137 -26.04 6.61 -2.72
N TYR A 138 -26.63 7.77 -3.05
CA TYR A 138 -25.92 8.98 -3.48
C TYR A 138 -24.79 9.39 -2.52
N ARG A 139 -25.04 9.43 -1.21
CA ARG A 139 -24.01 9.81 -0.22
C ARG A 139 -22.87 8.78 -0.14
N ALA A 140 -23.18 7.50 -0.32
CA ALA A 140 -22.18 6.44 -0.33
C ALA A 140 -21.29 6.51 -1.59
N PHE A 141 -21.88 6.74 -2.76
CA PHE A 141 -21.11 6.91 -4.00
C PHE A 141 -20.26 8.19 -4.00
N LEU A 142 -20.77 9.29 -3.44
CA LEU A 142 -20.01 10.52 -3.27
C LEU A 142 -18.81 10.31 -2.32
N ALA A 143 -19.03 9.67 -1.17
CA ALA A 143 -17.97 9.35 -0.25
C ALA A 143 -16.94 8.40 -0.89
N ALA A 144 -17.39 7.39 -1.63
CA ALA A 144 -16.52 6.50 -2.39
C ALA A 144 -15.70 7.29 -3.43
N ALA A 145 -16.30 8.20 -4.21
CA ALA A 145 -15.57 9.01 -5.17
C ALA A 145 -14.47 9.86 -4.51
N VAL A 146 -14.75 10.48 -3.36
CA VAL A 146 -13.76 11.27 -2.60
C VAL A 146 -12.64 10.37 -2.07
N CYS A 147 -12.97 9.24 -1.44
CA CYS A 147 -11.98 8.30 -0.93
C CYS A 147 -11.13 7.68 -2.06
N GLY A 148 -11.75 7.38 -3.21
CA GLY A 148 -11.07 6.87 -4.39
C GLY A 148 -10.12 7.90 -5.00
N GLY A 149 -10.53 9.18 -5.07
CA GLY A 149 -9.67 10.29 -5.48
C GLY A 149 -8.49 10.50 -4.53
N LEU A 150 -8.71 10.37 -3.21
CA LEU A 150 -7.63 10.40 -2.22
C LEU A 150 -6.66 9.23 -2.41
N CYS A 151 -7.17 8.01 -2.64
CA CYS A 151 -6.33 6.85 -2.95
C CYS A 151 -5.49 7.07 -4.20
N LEU A 152 -6.10 7.56 -5.28
CA LEU A 152 -5.42 7.91 -6.53
C LEU A 152 -4.27 8.89 -6.27
N GLY A 153 -4.54 9.99 -5.55
CA GLY A 153 -3.52 10.98 -5.22
C GLY A 153 -2.38 10.40 -4.40
N LEU A 154 -2.67 9.58 -3.39
CA LEU A 154 -1.66 8.94 -2.55
C LEU A 154 -0.80 7.92 -3.32
N TYR A 155 -1.39 7.14 -4.24
CA TYR A 155 -0.65 6.21 -5.09
C TYR A 155 0.21 6.96 -6.12
N LEU A 156 -0.31 8.01 -6.74
CA LEU A 156 0.48 8.87 -7.64
C LEU A 156 1.65 9.53 -6.93
N LEU A 157 1.43 10.09 -5.74
CA LEU A 157 2.50 10.70 -4.95
C LEU A 157 3.58 9.68 -4.60
N SER A 158 3.18 8.45 -4.27
CA SER A 158 4.09 7.33 -3.98
C SER A 158 4.90 6.92 -5.21
N ALA A 159 4.24 6.81 -6.37
CA ALA A 159 4.89 6.51 -7.64
C ALA A 159 5.90 7.60 -8.02
N LEU A 160 5.51 8.87 -7.93
CA LEU A 160 6.38 10.02 -8.22
C LEU A 160 7.58 10.05 -7.28
N TYR A 161 7.35 9.88 -5.97
CA TYR A 161 8.43 9.83 -4.99
C TYR A 161 9.39 8.66 -5.24
N GLY A 162 8.85 7.48 -5.56
CA GLY A 162 9.64 6.30 -5.93
C GLY A 162 10.45 6.49 -7.22
N CYS A 163 9.84 7.12 -8.24
CA CYS A 163 10.52 7.49 -9.47
C CYS A 163 11.65 8.50 -9.22
N CYS A 164 11.39 9.58 -8.49
CA CYS A 164 12.40 10.59 -8.16
C CYS A 164 13.60 9.97 -7.43
N ARG A 165 13.36 9.11 -6.43
CA ARG A 165 14.43 8.37 -5.75
C ARG A 165 15.21 7.47 -6.70
N ARG A 166 14.53 6.81 -7.64
CA ARG A 166 15.18 5.98 -8.66
C ARG A 166 16.10 6.80 -9.57
N TYR A 167 15.65 7.98 -10.01
CA TYR A 167 16.44 8.90 -10.84
C TYR A 167 17.66 9.46 -10.08
N GLN A 168 17.55 9.63 -8.77
CA GLN A 168 18.65 10.07 -7.92
C GLN A 168 19.68 8.97 -7.61
N GLY A 169 19.47 7.73 -8.08
CA GLY A 169 20.40 6.63 -7.87
C GLY A 169 20.46 6.12 -6.43
N GLU A 170 19.56 6.56 -5.55
CA GLU A 170 19.46 6.05 -4.18
C GLU A 170 18.86 4.64 -4.21
N GLN A 171 19.73 3.63 -4.33
CA GLN A 171 19.32 2.23 -4.30
C GLN A 171 18.82 1.81 -2.91
N GLU A 172 17.62 1.23 -2.97
CA GLU A 172 17.06 0.15 -2.15
C GLU A 172 17.58 0.03 -0.71
N VAL A 173 16.86 0.70 0.20
CA VAL A 173 16.88 0.50 1.67
C VAL A 173 18.00 1.26 2.42
N ALA A 174 17.56 2.29 3.16
CA ALA A 174 18.21 2.71 4.40
C ALA A 174 17.37 2.16 5.58
#